data_AF-A0A2E3CQQ2-F1
#
_entry.id   AF-A0A2E3CQQ2-F1
#
_cell.length_a   1.000
_cell.length_b   1.000
_cell.length_c   1.000
_cell.angle_alpha   90.00
_cell.angle_beta   90.00
_cell.angle_gamma   90.00
#
_symmetry.space_group_name_H-M   'P 1'
#
loop_
_entity.id
_entity.type
_entity.pdbx_description
1 polymer ?
#
loop_
_entity_poly.entity_id
_entity_poly.type
_entity_poly.pdbx_seq_one_letter_code
_entity_poly.pdbx_strand_id
1 'polypeptide(L)' 'MLEAGISAPPFTLADQDANEVSLGDYGGQWILLWWYPKAATPG' A
#
# COMPACT_ATOMS: atom_id res chain seq x y z
N MET A 1 -1.40 -15.23 5.09
CA MET A 1 -1.61 -14.40 6.28
C MET A 1 -0.39 -13.52 6.44
N LEU A 2 -0.56 -12.23 6.77
CA LEU A 2 0.57 -11.39 7.16
C LEU A 2 0.75 -11.51 8.68
N GLU A 3 1.99 -11.68 9.12
CA GLU A 3 2.33 -11.83 10.54
C GLU A 3 3.35 -10.77 10.95
N ALA A 4 3.28 -10.34 12.20
CA ALA A 4 4.18 -9.35 12.73
C ALA A 4 5.63 -9.85 12.73
N GLY A 5 6.58 -8.97 12.36
CA GLY A 5 8.00 -9.30 12.25
C GLY A 5 8.40 -9.91 10.91
N ILE A 6 7.46 -10.29 10.04
CA ILE A 6 7.75 -10.67 8.66
C ILE A 6 7.90 -9.39 7.81
N SER A 7 8.89 -9.39 6.92
CA SER A 7 9.05 -8.30 5.94
C SER A 7 7.80 -8.18 5.06
N ALA A 8 7.34 -6.96 4.82
CA ALA A 8 6.19 -6.72 3.96
C ALA A 8 6.47 -7.29 2.55
N PRO A 9 5.51 -8.01 1.94
CA PRO A 9 5.67 -8.50 0.56
C PRO A 9 5.86 -7.35 -0.41
N PRO A 10 6.67 -7.51 -1.48
CA PRO A 10 6.79 -6.50 -2.51
C PRO A 10 5.44 -6.33 -3.22
N PHE A 11 5.11 -5.09 -3.54
CA PHE A 11 3.99 -4.76 -4.41
C PHE A 11 4.40 -3.64 -5.35
N THR A 12 3.71 -3.58 -6.48
CA THR A 12 3.66 -2.45 -7.38
C THR A 12 2.21 -2.28 -7.79
N LEU A 13 1.66 -1.08 -7.61
CA LEU A 13 0.27 -0.74 -7.91
C LEU A 13 0.19 0.64 -8.54
N ALA A 14 -0.74 0.82 -9.46
CA ALA A 14 -1.08 2.13 -9.98
C ALA A 14 -1.79 2.98 -8.90
N ASP A 15 -1.37 4.23 -8.74
CA ASP A 15 -2.08 5.23 -7.94
C ASP A 15 -3.30 5.82 -8.67
N GLN A 16 -3.97 6.81 -8.07
CA GLN A 16 -5.15 7.45 -8.66
C GLN A 16 -4.87 8.21 -9.97
N ASP A 17 -3.60 8.52 -10.25
CA ASP A 17 -3.13 9.24 -11.43
C ASP A 17 -2.43 8.30 -12.42
N ALA A 18 -2.55 6.97 -12.21
CA ALA A 18 -1.93 5.90 -12.99
C ALA A 18 -0.39 5.87 -12.93
N ASN A 19 0.23 6.46 -11.92
CA ASN A 19 1.66 6.27 -11.65
C ASN A 19 1.87 4.93 -10.94
N GLU A 20 2.87 4.17 -11.38
CA GLU A 20 3.28 2.94 -10.69
C GLU A 20 4.00 3.30 -9.38
N VAL A 21 3.52 2.74 -8.28
CA VAL A 21 4.07 2.92 -6.94
C VAL A 21 4.49 1.55 -6.41
N SER A 22 5.77 1.41 -6.06
CA SER A 22 6.33 0.18 -5.50
C SER A 22 6.71 0.33 -4.03
N LEU A 23 6.62 -0.75 -3.24
CA LEU A 23 7.12 -0.76 -1.87
C LEU A 23 8.59 -0.32 -1.78
N GLY A 24 9.41 -0.72 -2.76
CA GLY A 24 10.84 -0.40 -2.82
C GLY A 24 11.15 1.10 -2.96
N ASP A 25 10.20 1.89 -3.46
CA ASP A 25 10.40 3.33 -3.69
C ASP A 25 10.49 4.11 -2.36
N TYR A 26 10.03 3.53 -1.27
CA TYR A 26 9.96 4.14 0.07
C TYR A 26 11.01 3.59 1.05
N GLY A 27 12.15 3.10 0.54
CA GLY A 27 13.22 2.52 1.35
C GLY A 27 13.68 3.43 2.50
N GLY A 28 13.70 2.90 3.72
CA GLY A 28 14.13 3.63 4.93
C GLY A 28 13.07 4.53 5.56
N GLN A 29 11.84 4.52 5.05
CA GLN A 29 10.71 5.29 5.58
C GLN A 29 9.70 4.38 6.29
N TRP A 30 8.93 4.96 7.22
CA TRP A 30 7.78 4.29 7.80
C TRP A 30 6.56 4.45 6.89
N ILE A 31 5.87 3.35 6.60
CA ILE A 31 4.72 3.30 5.70
C ILE A 31 3.54 2.72 6.46
N LEU A 32 2.36 3.33 6.29
CA LEU A 32 1.09 2.82 6.78
C LEU A 32 0.19 2.50 5.58
N LEU A 33 -0.12 1.22 5.41
CA LEU A 33 -1.12 0.77 4.45
C LEU A 33 -2.50 0.76 5.14
N TRP A 34 -3.47 1.43 4.54
CA TRP A 34 -4.85 1.42 4.98
C TRP A 34 -5.75 1.34 3.74
N TRP A 35 -6.93 0.73 3.89
CA TRP A 35 -7.86 0.54 2.78
C TRP A 35 -9.30 0.62 3.27
N TYR A 36 -10.21 0.87 2.33
CA TYR A 36 -11.65 0.83 2.52
C TYR A 36 -12.28 -0.08 1.45
N PRO A 37 -13.47 -0.67 1.69
CA PRO A 37 -14.07 -1.63 0.73
C PRO A 37 -14.49 -1.01 -0.59
N LYS A 38 -14.97 0.24 -0.57
CA LYS A 38 -15.47 0.94 -1.76
C LYS A 38 -15.30 2.45 -1.62
N ALA A 39 -14.86 3.09 -2.72
CA ALA A 39 -14.74 4.54 -2.79
C ALA A 39 -16.12 5.19 -2.99
N ALA A 40 -16.22 6.47 -2.63
CA ALA A 40 -17.40 7.30 -2.89
C ALA A 40 -18.72 6.75 -2.31
N THR A 41 -18.67 6.10 -1.15
CA THR A 41 -19.85 5.69 -0.38
C THR A 41 -20.04 6.59 0.84
N PRO A 42 -21.28 6.96 1.20
CA PRO A 42 -21.57 7.56 2.49
C PRO A 42 -21.14 6.63 3.63
N GLY A 43 -20.59 7.22 4.70
CA GLY A 43 -20.20 6.50 5.94
C GLY A 43 -21.32 6.43 6.95
#